data_AF-A0A4Y2MEW3-F1
#
_entry.id   AF-A0A4Y2MEW3-F1
#
_cell.length_a   1.000
_cell.length_b   1.000
_cell.length_c   1.000
_cell.angle_alpha   90.00
_cell.angle_beta   90.00
_cell.angle_gamma   90.00
#
_symmetry.space_group_name_H-M   'P 1'
#
loop_
_entity.id
_entity.type
_entity.pdbx_description
1 polymer ?
#
loop_
_entity_poly.entity_id
_entity_poly.type
_entity_poly.pdbx_seq_one_letter_code
_entity_poly.pdbx_strand_id
1 'polypeptide(L)'
;MIDSEGFDVGCIWFTDEAHLHLNGIVNKQNWRFWRSENPYWCEAKPLYSPKVTVWAAVCSRGIIGPFFIRETVTSERYVAILEQFVATQQVLEDRPRTEWFMQDGARPHRTEQVFRFLDEYFGNRVIALEYPKFTGAGMDWTPYSPDLTPCDYFLWAH
;
A
#
# COMPACT_ATOMS: atom_id res chain seq x y z
N MET A 1 6.06 -5.84 -25.03
CA MET A 1 4.60 -5.99 -25.23
C MET A 1 4.20 -7.21 -24.44
N ILE A 2 3.43 -7.03 -23.38
CA ILE A 2 2.88 -8.14 -22.59
C ILE A 2 1.56 -8.48 -23.27
N ASP A 3 1.41 -9.71 -23.74
CA ASP A 3 0.15 -10.19 -24.30
C ASP A 3 -0.94 -10.11 -23.22
N SER A 4 -1.97 -9.33 -23.53
CA SER A 4 -3.01 -8.84 -22.63
C SER A 4 -4.17 -9.82 -22.44
N GLU A 5 -3.96 -11.13 -22.59
CA GLU A 5 -5.07 -12.10 -22.55
C GLU A 5 -5.35 -12.69 -21.15
N GLY A 6 -4.75 -12.16 -20.08
CA GLY A 6 -5.03 -12.67 -18.72
C GLY A 6 -4.74 -11.72 -17.56
N PHE A 7 -4.31 -10.49 -17.81
CA PHE A 7 -4.03 -9.50 -16.79
C PHE A 7 -5.06 -8.38 -16.84
N ASP A 8 -6.14 -8.53 -16.07
CA ASP A 8 -7.18 -7.51 -15.94
C ASP A 8 -6.81 -6.54 -14.82
N VAL A 9 -6.56 -5.28 -15.18
CA VAL A 9 -6.27 -4.20 -14.24
C VAL A 9 -7.43 -3.95 -13.27
N GLY A 10 -8.66 -4.25 -13.68
CA GLY A 10 -9.84 -4.21 -12.81
C GLY A 10 -9.80 -5.24 -11.69
N CYS A 11 -8.98 -6.29 -11.83
CA CYS A 11 -8.81 -7.40 -10.89
C CYS A 11 -7.51 -7.30 -10.07
N ILE A 12 -7.00 -6.09 -9.82
CA ILE A 12 -5.82 -5.86 -8.97
C ILE A 12 -6.24 -5.14 -7.68
N TRP A 13 -5.85 -5.70 -6.55
CA TRP A 13 -5.85 -5.00 -5.27
C TRP A 13 -4.58 -4.19 -5.12
N PHE A 14 -4.72 -2.88 -5.22
CA PHE A 14 -3.66 -1.92 -4.90
C PHE A 14 -3.69 -1.64 -3.40
N THR A 15 -2.55 -1.74 -2.74
CA THR A 15 -2.44 -1.59 -1.28
C THR A 15 -1.35 -0.60 -0.91
N ASP A 16 -1.57 0.13 0.17
CA ASP A 16 -0.63 1.16 0.63
C ASP A 16 -0.89 1.59 2.09
N GLU A 17 0.09 2.29 2.67
CA GLU A 17 0.04 2.88 3.99
C GLU A 17 0.12 4.41 3.98
N ALA A 18 -0.82 5.06 4.67
CA ALA A 18 -0.75 6.48 4.98
C ALA A 18 -0.49 6.74 6.48
N HIS A 19 0.34 7.73 6.77
CA HIS A 19 0.52 8.22 8.14
C HIS A 19 -0.42 9.40 8.42
N LEU A 20 -1.36 9.22 9.35
CA LEU A 20 -2.21 10.29 9.87
C LEU A 20 -1.59 10.85 11.15
N HIS A 21 -1.26 12.15 11.13
CA HIS A 21 -0.70 12.85 12.27
C HIS A 21 -1.81 13.56 13.06
N LEU A 22 -1.88 13.33 14.38
CA LEU A 22 -2.96 13.87 15.24
C LEU A 22 -2.81 15.37 15.55
N ASN A 23 -1.73 16.02 15.08
CA ASN A 23 -1.47 17.43 15.28
C ASN A 23 -1.88 18.32 14.10
N GLY A 24 -2.66 17.81 13.14
CA GLY A 24 -3.19 18.60 12.04
C GLY A 24 -2.15 19.02 10.99
N ILE A 25 -0.96 18.41 11.00
CA ILE A 25 0.07 18.69 9.99
C ILE A 25 -0.36 18.06 8.66
N VAL A 26 -0.70 18.92 7.69
CA VAL A 26 -1.01 18.53 6.30
C VAL A 26 0.30 18.29 5.53
N ASN A 27 0.28 17.34 4.59
CA ASN A 27 1.41 17.05 3.71
C ASN A 27 1.92 18.33 3.02
N LYS A 28 3.23 18.61 3.10
CA LYS A 28 3.87 19.80 2.51
C LYS A 28 3.69 19.88 0.98
N GLN A 29 3.48 18.74 0.30
CA GLN A 29 3.18 18.75 -1.13
C GLN A 29 1.81 19.35 -1.45
N ASN A 30 0.84 19.26 -0.53
CA ASN A 30 -0.50 19.84 -0.68
C ASN A 30 -0.58 21.32 -0.26
N TRP A 31 0.45 21.86 0.41
CA TRP A 31 0.47 23.23 0.96
C TRP A 31 1.58 24.06 0.33
N ARG A 32 1.44 24.35 -0.97
CA ARG A 32 2.38 25.19 -1.72
C ARG A 32 1.86 26.61 -1.84
N PHE A 33 2.39 27.52 -1.01
CA PHE A 33 2.11 28.95 -1.11
C PHE A 33 3.15 29.61 -2.02
N TRP A 34 2.68 30.39 -3.00
CA TRP A 34 3.53 31.18 -3.87
C TRP A 34 3.57 32.62 -3.37
N ARG A 35 4.76 33.19 -3.21
CA ARG A 35 4.97 34.59 -2.84
C ARG A 35 6.16 35.15 -3.62
N SER A 36 6.14 36.45 -3.89
CA SER A 36 7.21 37.16 -4.63
C SER A 36 8.55 37.19 -3.88
N GLU A 37 8.53 37.06 -2.55
CA GLU A 37 9.71 37.04 -1.68
C GLU A 37 9.61 35.90 -0.67
N ASN A 38 10.77 35.33 -0.29
CA ASN A 38 10.84 34.22 0.65
C ASN A 38 10.35 34.67 2.05
N PRO A 39 9.28 34.08 2.61
CA PRO A 39 8.69 34.54 3.87
C PRO A 39 9.50 34.20 5.13
N TYR A 40 10.67 33.56 5.02
CA TYR A 40 11.49 33.11 6.17
C TYR A 40 10.68 32.33 7.21
N TRP A 41 9.72 31.53 6.76
CA TRP A 41 8.82 30.80 7.63
C TRP A 41 9.52 29.55 8.20
N CYS A 42 9.89 29.60 9.48
CA CYS A 42 10.42 28.47 10.24
C CYS A 42 9.35 27.99 11.22
N GLU A 43 8.79 26.81 10.95
CA GLU A 43 7.88 26.14 11.89
C GLU A 43 8.65 25.08 12.67
N ALA A 44 8.69 25.21 13.99
CA ALA A 44 9.26 24.20 14.87
C ALA A 44 8.34 22.98 14.92
N LYS A 45 8.83 21.82 14.47
CA LYS A 45 8.10 20.54 14.51
C LYS A 45 8.48 19.74 15.74
N PRO A 46 7.53 19.15 16.47
CA PRO A 46 7.85 18.15 17.49
C PRO A 46 8.55 16.96 16.84
N LEU A 47 9.68 16.52 17.40
CA LEU A 47 10.43 15.35 16.92
C LEU A 47 9.58 14.06 16.97
N TYR A 48 8.62 14.01 17.89
CA TYR A 48 7.68 12.89 18.09
C TYR A 48 6.25 13.42 18.10
N SER A 49 5.66 13.54 16.92
CA SER A 49 4.22 13.78 16.81
C SER A 49 3.48 12.44 16.85
N PRO A 50 2.45 12.26 17.69
CA PRO A 50 1.62 11.07 17.64
C PRO A 50 1.07 10.86 16.23
N LYS A 51 1.37 9.70 15.66
CA LYS A 51 0.90 9.29 14.33
C LYS A 51 0.25 7.92 14.43
N VAL A 52 -0.75 7.70 13.58
CA VAL A 52 -1.30 6.37 13.30
C VAL A 52 -1.04 6.06 11.85
N THR A 53 -0.57 4.85 11.57
CA THR A 53 -0.45 4.35 10.20
C THR A 53 -1.75 3.66 9.84
N VAL A 54 -2.28 3.96 8.67
CA VAL A 54 -3.50 3.38 8.15
C VAL A 54 -3.13 2.60 6.90
N TRP A 55 -3.51 1.32 6.86
CA TRP A 55 -3.38 0.49 5.68
C TRP A 55 -4.76 0.30 5.05
N ALA A 56 -4.84 0.33 3.73
CA ALA A 56 -6.05 0.02 3.00
C ALA A 56 -5.73 -0.60 1.63
N ALA A 57 -6.71 -1.33 1.10
CA ALA A 57 -6.66 -1.92 -0.23
C ALA A 57 -7.80 -1.40 -1.09
N VAL A 58 -7.52 -1.06 -2.34
CA VAL A 58 -8.50 -0.59 -3.32
C VAL A 58 -8.40 -1.41 -4.61
N CYS A 59 -9.55 -1.75 -5.17
CA CYS A 59 -9.67 -2.29 -6.51
C CYS A 59 -10.90 -1.68 -7.21
N SER A 60 -11.17 -2.08 -8.45
CA SER A 60 -12.34 -1.59 -9.19
C SER A 60 -13.69 -1.88 -8.51
N ARG A 61 -13.73 -2.86 -7.60
CA ARG A 61 -14.94 -3.33 -6.91
C ARG A 61 -15.21 -2.62 -5.60
N GLY A 62 -14.22 -1.93 -5.03
CA GLY A 62 -14.36 -1.21 -3.78
C GLY A 62 -13.06 -1.09 -3.00
N ILE A 63 -13.22 -0.76 -1.71
CA ILE A 63 -12.14 -0.55 -0.76
C ILE A 63 -12.31 -1.55 0.40
N ILE A 64 -11.22 -2.19 0.82
CA ILE A 64 -11.15 -2.98 2.05
C ILE A 64 -10.19 -2.30 3.03
N GLY A 65 -10.62 -2.19 4.28
CA GLY A 65 -9.98 -1.37 5.32
C GLY A 65 -10.90 -0.22 5.76
N PRO A 66 -10.38 0.80 6.46
CA PRO A 66 -8.99 0.95 6.90
C PRO A 66 -8.61 0.00 8.04
N PHE A 67 -7.36 -0.48 8.02
CA PHE A 67 -6.75 -1.17 9.16
C PHE A 67 -5.70 -0.27 9.82
N PHE A 68 -5.72 -0.19 11.15
CA PHE A 68 -4.92 0.78 11.89
C PHE A 68 -3.72 0.12 12.57
N ILE A 69 -2.53 0.66 12.30
CA ILE A 69 -1.28 0.29 12.95
C ILE A 69 -0.81 1.49 13.79
N ARG A 70 -0.88 1.35 15.11
CA ARG A 70 -0.57 2.43 16.06
C ARG A 70 0.93 2.65 16.31
N GLU A 71 1.77 1.71 15.92
CA GLU A 71 3.22 1.79 16.10
C GLU A 71 3.94 1.56 14.76
N THR A 72 5.24 1.28 14.82
CA THR A 72 6.06 0.96 13.65
C THR A 72 5.49 -0.25 12.90
N VAL A 73 5.44 -0.14 11.57
CA VAL A 73 5.11 -1.27 10.69
C VAL A 73 6.29 -2.24 10.71
N THR A 74 6.10 -3.38 11.37
CA THR A 74 7.02 -4.53 11.31
C THR A 74 6.44 -5.59 10.40
N SER A 75 7.26 -6.55 9.94
CA SER A 75 6.80 -7.67 9.13
C SER A 75 5.65 -8.44 9.77
N GLU A 76 5.73 -8.68 11.09
CA GLU A 76 4.74 -9.47 11.83
C GLU A 76 3.41 -8.74 11.90
N ARG A 77 3.45 -7.42 12.14
CA ARG A 77 2.24 -6.57 12.13
C ARG A 77 1.64 -6.46 10.75
N TYR A 78 2.49 -6.39 9.72
CA TYR A 78 2.04 -6.37 8.34
C TYR A 78 1.32 -7.67 7.96
N VAL A 79 1.88 -8.83 8.31
CA VAL A 79 1.20 -10.13 8.10
C VAL A 79 -0.16 -10.19 8.80
N ALA A 80 -0.27 -9.70 10.04
CA ALA A 80 -1.56 -9.65 10.73
C ALA A 80 -2.61 -8.79 10.00
N ILE A 81 -2.18 -7.72 9.32
CA ILE A 81 -3.06 -6.90 8.48
C ILE A 81 -3.47 -7.66 7.21
N LEU A 82 -2.52 -8.37 6.57
CA LEU A 82 -2.83 -9.20 5.41
C LEU A 82 -3.82 -10.33 5.74
N GLU A 83 -3.70 -10.95 6.92
CA GLU A 83 -4.66 -11.94 7.43
C GLU A 83 -6.08 -11.34 7.56
N GLN A 84 -6.20 -10.16 8.16
CA GLN A 84 -7.48 -9.45 8.30
C GLN A 84 -8.06 -9.05 6.94
N PHE A 85 -7.22 -8.58 6.02
CA PHE A 85 -7.60 -8.25 4.65
C PHE A 85 -8.18 -9.49 3.94
N VAL A 86 -7.45 -10.61 3.95
CA VAL A 86 -7.89 -11.85 3.31
C VAL A 86 -9.18 -12.38 3.93
N ALA A 87 -9.30 -12.36 5.27
CA ALA A 87 -10.54 -12.77 5.93
C ALA A 87 -11.73 -11.90 5.51
N THR A 88 -11.52 -10.58 5.38
CA THR A 88 -12.56 -9.64 4.93
C THR A 88 -12.92 -9.87 3.47
N GLN A 89 -11.93 -10.05 2.59
CA GLN A 89 -12.13 -10.32 1.17
C GLN A 89 -12.92 -11.61 0.95
N GLN A 90 -12.64 -12.67 1.71
CA GLN A 90 -13.38 -13.94 1.66
C GLN A 90 -14.86 -13.81 2.04
N VAL A 91 -15.21 -12.88 2.94
CA VAL A 91 -16.61 -12.65 3.34
C VAL A 91 -17.34 -11.81 2.29
N LEU A 92 -16.65 -10.86 1.65
CA LEU A 92 -17.25 -9.92 0.72
C LEU A 92 -17.39 -10.47 -0.71
N GLU A 93 -16.59 -11.47 -1.09
CA GLU A 93 -16.54 -11.95 -2.47
C GLU A 93 -17.06 -13.38 -2.63
N ASP A 94 -18.14 -13.52 -3.40
CA ASP A 94 -18.83 -14.79 -3.69
C ASP A 94 -18.23 -15.55 -4.90
N ARG A 95 -16.98 -15.27 -5.27
CA ARG A 95 -16.37 -15.73 -6.54
C ARG A 95 -14.93 -16.24 -6.38
N PRO A 96 -14.44 -17.06 -7.35
CA PRO A 96 -13.09 -17.61 -7.29
C PRO A 96 -12.01 -16.51 -7.34
N ARG A 97 -10.97 -16.70 -6.54
CA ARG A 97 -9.86 -15.76 -6.30
C ARG A 97 -8.94 -15.64 -7.52
N THR A 98 -9.30 -14.76 -8.45
CA THR A 98 -8.48 -14.46 -9.63
C THR A 98 -7.75 -13.13 -9.51
N GLU A 99 -7.94 -12.41 -8.40
CA GLU A 99 -7.37 -11.11 -8.17
C GLU A 99 -5.84 -11.18 -7.97
N TRP A 100 -5.18 -10.16 -8.48
CA TRP A 100 -3.78 -9.88 -8.24
C TRP A 100 -3.61 -9.02 -6.99
N PHE A 101 -2.54 -9.26 -6.25
CA PHE A 101 -2.15 -8.45 -5.11
C PHE A 101 -0.96 -7.57 -5.47
N MET A 102 -1.05 -6.27 -5.20
CA MET A 102 0.04 -5.32 -5.41
C MET A 102 0.41 -4.63 -4.09
N GLN A 103 1.71 -4.61 -3.80
CA GLN A 103 2.30 -3.86 -2.68
C GLN A 103 3.59 -3.16 -3.14
N ASP A 104 3.98 -2.10 -2.41
CA ASP A 104 5.20 -1.36 -2.68
C ASP A 104 6.48 -2.14 -2.25
N GLY A 105 7.64 -1.49 -2.41
CA GLY A 105 8.94 -2.07 -2.08
C GLY A 105 9.40 -1.87 -0.62
N ALA A 106 8.54 -1.46 0.31
CA ALA A 106 8.96 -1.16 1.68
C ALA A 106 9.61 -2.37 2.38
N ARG A 107 10.54 -2.09 3.30
CA ARG A 107 11.32 -3.17 3.95
C ARG A 107 10.46 -4.22 4.67
N PRO A 108 9.40 -3.86 5.42
CA PRO A 108 8.53 -4.86 6.05
C PRO A 108 7.85 -5.80 5.05
N HIS A 109 7.58 -5.33 3.83
CA HIS A 109 6.82 -6.04 2.80
C HIS A 109 7.66 -7.10 2.06
N ARG A 110 8.99 -7.02 2.18
CA ARG A 110 9.95 -7.89 1.47
C ARG A 110 10.59 -8.95 2.36
N THR A 111 9.99 -9.23 3.51
CA THR A 111 10.48 -10.32 4.37
C THR A 111 10.00 -11.66 3.86
N GLU A 112 10.75 -12.72 4.14
CA GLU A 112 10.37 -14.08 3.77
C GLU A 112 8.99 -14.46 4.35
N GLN A 113 8.67 -14.01 5.56
CA GLN A 113 7.37 -14.28 6.18
C GLN A 113 6.22 -13.68 5.36
N VAL A 114 6.37 -12.43 4.90
CA VAL A 114 5.36 -11.77 4.05
C VAL A 114 5.27 -12.46 2.70
N PHE A 115 6.38 -12.78 2.05
CA PHE A 115 6.34 -13.44 0.76
C PHE A 115 5.75 -14.85 0.82
N ARG A 116 6.04 -15.64 1.87
CA ARG A 116 5.39 -16.94 2.08
C ARG A 116 3.88 -16.81 2.24
N PHE A 117 3.43 -15.81 3.01
CA PHE A 117 2.00 -15.52 3.13
C PHE A 117 1.39 -15.18 1.78
N LEU A 118 1.99 -14.26 1.02
CA LEU A 118 1.47 -13.86 -0.28
C LEU A 118 1.44 -15.01 -1.28
N ASP A 119 2.44 -15.89 -1.26
CA ASP A 119 2.50 -17.08 -2.12
C ASP A 119 1.39 -18.09 -1.76
N GLU A 120 1.13 -18.32 -0.47
CA GLU A 120 0.06 -19.21 -0.02
C GLU A 120 -1.33 -18.74 -0.50
N TYR A 121 -1.58 -17.43 -0.48
CA TYR A 121 -2.91 -16.88 -0.78
C TYR A 121 -3.10 -16.45 -2.24
N PHE A 122 -2.07 -15.89 -2.88
CA PHE A 122 -2.13 -15.31 -4.24
C PHE A 122 -1.25 -16.07 -5.24
N GLY A 123 -0.24 -16.81 -4.78
CA GLY A 123 0.68 -17.59 -5.61
C GLY A 123 1.37 -16.71 -6.65
N ASN A 124 1.19 -17.06 -7.92
CA ASN A 124 1.80 -16.34 -9.04
C ASN A 124 1.15 -14.97 -9.33
N ARG A 125 0.11 -14.57 -8.58
CA ARG A 125 -0.65 -13.33 -8.80
C ARG A 125 -0.24 -12.21 -7.86
N VAL A 126 1.07 -12.00 -7.70
CA VAL A 126 1.63 -10.96 -6.83
C VAL A 126 2.51 -10.04 -7.63
N ILE A 127 2.33 -8.74 -7.41
CA ILE A 127 3.13 -7.65 -7.95
C ILE A 127 3.85 -6.99 -6.78
N ALA A 128 5.13 -7.33 -6.59
CA ALA A 128 5.92 -6.82 -5.48
C ALA A 128 7.40 -6.87 -5.81
N LEU A 129 8.14 -5.88 -5.30
CA LEU A 129 9.59 -5.78 -5.50
C LEU A 129 10.28 -7.02 -4.91
N GLU A 130 11.11 -7.70 -5.72
CA GLU A 130 11.86 -8.93 -5.38
C GLU A 130 11.04 -10.21 -5.18
N TYR A 131 9.71 -10.16 -5.28
CA TYR A 131 8.87 -11.35 -5.15
C TYR A 131 9.20 -12.44 -6.18
N PRO A 132 9.39 -12.11 -7.49
CA PRO A 132 9.78 -13.13 -8.47
C PRO A 132 11.14 -13.77 -8.20
N LYS A 133 12.06 -13.09 -7.48
CA LYS A 133 13.33 -13.70 -7.07
C LYS A 133 13.14 -14.73 -5.96
N PHE A 134 12.09 -14.59 -5.16
CA PHE A 134 11.76 -15.50 -4.05
C PHE A 134 10.98 -16.72 -4.54
N THR A 135 9.94 -16.54 -5.37
CA THR A 135 9.04 -17.63 -5.82
C THR A 135 9.35 -18.19 -7.20
N GLY A 136 10.09 -17.45 -8.04
CA GLY A 136 10.25 -17.77 -9.46
C GLY A 136 9.03 -17.40 -10.32
N ALA A 137 8.03 -16.71 -9.76
CA ALA A 137 6.79 -16.32 -10.44
C ALA A 137 6.27 -14.96 -9.93
N GLY A 138 5.16 -14.47 -10.50
CA GLY A 138 4.65 -13.13 -10.22
C GLY A 138 5.33 -12.04 -11.04
N MET A 139 5.11 -10.79 -10.67
CA MET A 139 5.61 -9.61 -11.39
C MET A 139 6.43 -8.72 -10.45
N ASP A 140 7.54 -8.21 -10.96
CA ASP A 140 8.40 -7.31 -10.19
C ASP A 140 7.81 -5.89 -10.23
N TRP A 141 7.71 -5.26 -9.05
CA TRP A 141 7.32 -3.85 -8.95
C TRP A 141 8.57 -2.97 -8.95
N THR A 142 8.61 -1.92 -9.78
CA THR A 142 9.77 -1.04 -9.83
C THR A 142 9.90 -0.20 -8.55
N PRO A 143 11.10 -0.03 -7.97
CA PRO A 143 11.31 0.83 -6.81
C PRO A 143 10.93 2.29 -7.10
N TYR A 144 10.30 2.97 -6.13
CA TYR A 144 10.01 4.42 -6.15
C TYR A 144 9.04 4.89 -7.25
N SER A 145 7.95 4.15 -7.46
CA SER A 145 6.87 4.52 -8.40
C SER A 145 5.53 4.84 -7.68
N PRO A 146 5.47 5.86 -6.79
CA PRO A 146 4.22 6.24 -6.10
C PRO A 146 3.16 6.80 -7.07
N ASP A 147 3.58 7.29 -8.23
CA ASP A 147 2.71 7.78 -9.31
C ASP A 147 1.85 6.68 -9.96
N LEU A 148 2.13 5.41 -9.66
CA LEU A 148 1.43 4.27 -10.22
C LEU A 148 0.45 3.58 -9.25
N THR A 149 0.23 4.12 -8.05
CA THR A 149 -0.72 3.53 -7.08
C THR A 149 -2.01 4.37 -6.98
N PRO A 150 -3.19 3.77 -7.21
CA PRO A 150 -4.48 4.41 -6.89
C PRO A 150 -4.61 4.86 -5.43
N CYS A 151 -3.85 4.24 -4.52
CA CYS A 151 -3.84 4.65 -3.13
C CYS A 151 -3.31 6.09 -2.96
N ASP A 152 -2.17 6.41 -3.58
CA ASP A 152 -1.52 7.71 -3.43
C ASP A 152 -2.35 8.88 -4.00
N TYR A 153 -2.91 8.74 -5.20
CA TYR A 153 -3.61 9.85 -5.88
C TYR A 153 -5.13 9.91 -5.64
N PHE A 154 -5.76 8.83 -5.20
CA PHE A 154 -7.22 8.78 -4.98
C PHE A 154 -7.58 8.53 -3.52
N LEU A 155 -7.02 7.49 -2.90
CA LEU A 155 -7.43 7.08 -1.55
C LEU A 155 -6.95 8.04 -0.46
N TRP A 156 -5.72 8.54 -0.59
CA TRP A 156 -5.06 9.38 0.42
C TRP A 156 -4.98 10.87 0.07
N ALA A 157 -5.40 11.27 -1.13
CA ALA A 157 -5.20 12.63 -1.66
C ALA A 157 -6.16 13.71 -1.08
N HIS A 158 -6.78 13.47 0.07
CA HIS A 158 -7.80 14.32 0.68
C HIS A 158 -7.42 14.87 2.05
#